data_AF-N2IJZ4-F1
#
_entry.id   AF-N2IJZ4-F1
#
_cell.length_a   1.000
_cell.length_b   1.000
_cell.length_c   1.000
_cell.angle_alpha   90.00
_cell.angle_beta   90.00
_cell.angle_gamma   90.00
#
_symmetry.space_group_name_H-M   'P 1'
#
loop_
_entity.id
_entity.type
_entity.pdbx_description
1 polymer ?
#
loop_
_entity_poly.entity_id
_entity_poly.type
_entity_poly.pdbx_seq_one_letter_code
_entity_poly.pdbx_strand_id
1 'polypeptide(L)'
;MLVTDYLVGRDNEGRCLCLVVDNVIPLDCSPGRSDLVSKMSRQDLVQEFVQDGVPVDWITFPDLPSDVVELLLSGQSLRILDQSDSTVIECLIGHSQVDQVVLKERIS
;
A
#
# COMPACT_ATOMS: atom_id res chain seq x y z
N MET A 1 -1.99 5.73 11.24
CA MET A 1 -2.02 6.06 9.79
C MET A 1 -0.86 6.97 9.45
N LEU A 2 0.18 6.38 8.89
CA LEU A 2 1.37 7.06 8.39
C LEU A 2 1.22 7.30 6.89
N VAL A 3 1.41 8.54 6.44
CA VAL A 3 1.55 8.85 5.00
C VAL A 3 3.03 8.83 4.70
N THR A 4 3.46 7.99 3.76
CA THR A 4 4.88 7.78 3.48
C THR A 4 5.27 8.28 2.10
N ASP A 5 6.47 8.85 2.02
CA ASP A 5 7.19 8.98 0.75
C ASP A 5 7.70 7.59 0.34
N TYR A 6 7.85 7.39 -0.98
CA TYR A 6 8.33 6.13 -1.53
C TYR A 6 9.00 6.35 -2.88
N LEU A 7 9.82 5.37 -3.27
CA LEU A 7 10.33 5.24 -4.64
C LEU A 7 9.69 4.04 -5.32
N VAL A 8 9.51 4.09 -6.64
CA VAL A 8 9.08 2.94 -7.43
C VAL A 8 10.29 2.24 -8.01
N GLY A 9 10.60 1.05 -7.51
CA GLY A 9 11.61 0.16 -8.04
C GLY A 9 11.14 -0.45 -9.35
N ARG A 10 11.96 -0.34 -10.39
CA ARG A 10 11.68 -0.85 -11.74
C ARG A 10 12.82 -1.71 -12.24
N ASP A 11 12.50 -2.67 -13.11
CA ASP A 11 13.54 -3.43 -13.83
C ASP A 11 14.07 -2.66 -15.05
N ASN A 12 15.01 -3.27 -15.78
CA ASN A 12 15.61 -2.70 -16.98
C ASN A 12 14.61 -2.51 -18.14
N GLU A 13 13.44 -3.15 -18.09
CA GLU A 13 12.35 -3.01 -19.06
C GLU A 13 11.31 -1.97 -18.61
N GLY A 14 11.52 -1.34 -17.45
CA GLY A 14 10.64 -0.32 -16.87
C GLY A 14 9.45 -0.89 -16.11
N ARG A 15 9.35 -2.22 -15.94
CA ARG A 15 8.25 -2.85 -15.20
C ARG A 15 8.39 -2.58 -13.72
N CYS A 16 7.28 -2.26 -13.06
CA CYS A 16 7.25 -2.07 -11.61
C CYS A 16 7.56 -3.38 -10.89
N LEU A 17 8.49 -3.33 -9.94
CA LEU A 17 8.90 -4.47 -9.11
C LEU A 17 8.49 -4.30 -7.64
N CYS A 18 8.67 -3.08 -7.11
CA CYS A 18 8.42 -2.79 -5.71
C CYS A 18 8.21 -1.29 -5.45
N LEU A 19 7.66 -1.00 -4.27
CA LEU A 19 7.81 0.30 -3.62
C LEU A 19 8.97 0.20 -2.62
N VAL A 20 9.79 1.24 -2.53
CA VAL A 20 10.88 1.34 -1.56
C VAL A 20 10.58 2.46 -0.59
N VAL A 21 10.65 2.16 0.70
CA VAL A 21 10.42 3.07 1.84
C VAL A 21 11.60 3.01 2.79
N ASP A 22 11.63 3.90 3.78
CA ASP A 22 12.72 4.02 4.74
C ASP A 22 12.21 4.14 6.17
N ASN A 23 12.37 3.06 6.96
CA ASN A 23 12.00 2.97 8.37
C ASN A 23 10.50 3.30 8.60
N VAL A 24 9.66 2.60 7.84
CA VAL A 24 8.21 2.81 7.75
C VAL A 24 7.46 1.54 8.12
N ILE A 25 8.01 0.34 7.85
CA ILE A 25 7.33 -0.92 8.14
C ILE A 25 7.46 -1.27 9.63
N PRO A 26 6.35 -1.47 10.38
CA PRO A 26 6.41 -1.90 11.77
C PRO A 26 6.87 -3.36 11.88
N LEU A 27 7.87 -3.62 12.70
CA LEU A 27 8.52 -4.94 12.86
C LEU A 27 7.68 -5.95 13.66
N ASP A 28 6.88 -5.49 14.62
CA ASP A 28 6.13 -6.36 15.54
C ASP A 28 4.71 -6.68 15.03
N CYS A 29 4.43 -6.39 13.75
CA CYS A 29 3.12 -6.55 13.13
C CYS A 29 3.21 -7.40 11.87
N SER A 30 2.11 -8.06 11.52
CA SER A 30 1.97 -8.76 10.24
C SER A 30 1.25 -7.88 9.22
N PRO A 31 1.58 -7.98 7.91
CA PRO A 31 0.80 -7.30 6.88
C PRO A 31 -0.63 -7.84 6.85
N GLY A 32 -1.59 -6.93 6.95
CA GLY A 32 -3.02 -7.18 6.84
C GLY A 32 -3.55 -6.86 5.44
N ARG A 33 -4.75 -6.31 5.37
CA ARG A 33 -5.41 -5.96 4.10
C ARG A 33 -4.65 -4.86 3.33
N SER A 34 -4.62 -4.97 2.01
CA SER A 34 -4.17 -3.91 1.10
C SER A 34 -5.33 -3.43 0.24
N ASP A 35 -5.50 -2.11 0.11
CA ASP A 35 -6.55 -1.49 -0.71
C ASP A 35 -6.03 -0.34 -1.56
N LEU A 36 -6.64 -0.15 -2.72
CA LEU A 36 -6.53 1.09 -3.48
C LEU A 36 -7.69 2.02 -3.11
N VAL A 37 -7.36 3.20 -2.61
CA VAL A 37 -8.32 4.23 -2.23
C VAL A 37 -8.25 5.37 -3.23
N SER A 38 -9.36 5.60 -3.95
CA SER A 38 -9.49 6.70 -4.89
C SER A 38 -9.81 8.01 -4.17
N LYS A 39 -9.00 9.04 -4.38
CA LYS A 39 -9.25 10.41 -3.91
C LYS A 39 -9.13 11.39 -5.06
N MET A 40 -10.25 12.00 -5.45
CA MET A 40 -10.30 12.93 -6.59
C MET A 40 -9.72 12.29 -7.87
N SER A 41 -8.56 12.77 -8.33
CA SER A 41 -7.85 12.30 -9.52
C SER A 41 -6.65 11.40 -9.24
N ARG A 42 -6.44 10.96 -7.99
CA ARG A 42 -5.31 10.10 -7.60
C ARG A 42 -5.77 8.81 -6.92
N GLN A 43 -4.90 7.80 -6.94
CA GLN A 43 -5.08 6.53 -6.26
C GLN A 43 -4.01 6.39 -5.18
N ASP A 44 -4.42 6.21 -3.93
CA ASP A 44 -3.53 5.95 -2.81
C ASP A 44 -3.56 4.44 -2.52
N LEU A 45 -2.41 3.79 -2.32
CA LEU A 45 -2.38 2.44 -1.73
C LEU A 45 -2.40 2.55 -0.22
N VAL A 46 -3.23 1.74 0.43
CA VAL A 46 -3.35 1.66 1.87
C VAL A 46 -3.02 0.23 2.29
N GLN A 47 -2.04 0.09 3.19
CA GLN A 47 -1.61 -1.18 3.76
C GLN A 47 -1.92 -1.22 5.26
N GLU A 48 -2.79 -2.12 5.68
CA GLU A 48 -3.07 -2.42 7.08
C GLU A 48 -1.97 -3.30 7.67
N PHE A 49 -1.71 -3.13 8.97
CA PHE A 49 -0.89 -4.02 9.78
C PHE A 49 -1.69 -4.50 10.98
N VAL A 50 -1.54 -5.79 11.29
CA VAL A 50 -2.29 -6.48 12.34
C VAL A 50 -1.35 -7.09 13.38
N GLN A 51 -1.83 -7.14 14.62
CA GLN A 51 -1.22 -7.89 15.72
C GLN A 51 -2.30 -8.77 16.35
N ASP A 52 -2.04 -10.07 16.47
CA ASP A 52 -3.02 -11.06 16.95
C ASP A 52 -4.37 -11.02 16.22
N GLY A 53 -4.33 -10.71 14.91
CA GLY A 53 -5.51 -10.60 14.05
C GLY A 53 -6.31 -9.30 14.23
N VAL A 54 -5.84 -8.36 15.04
CA VAL A 54 -6.46 -7.05 15.26
C VAL A 54 -5.69 -5.98 14.49
N PRO A 55 -6.37 -5.08 13.74
CA PRO A 55 -5.71 -3.94 13.09
C PRO A 55 -5.07 -3.01 14.12
N VAL A 56 -3.78 -2.70 13.92
CA VAL A 56 -3.00 -1.85 14.84
C VAL A 56 -2.41 -0.62 14.17
N ASP A 57 -2.02 -0.70 12.89
CA ASP A 57 -1.54 0.46 12.14
C ASP A 57 -1.87 0.36 10.65
N TRP A 58 -1.69 1.48 9.95
CA TRP A 58 -2.00 1.67 8.55
C TRP A 58 -0.94 2.56 7.91
N ILE A 59 -0.44 2.16 6.75
CA ILE A 59 0.51 2.94 5.93
C ILE A 59 -0.19 3.33 4.64
N THR A 60 -0.05 4.59 4.22
CA THR A 60 -0.61 5.11 2.98
C THR A 60 0.49 5.57 2.04
N PHE A 61 0.47 5.04 0.82
CA PHE A 61 1.31 5.42 -0.31
C PHE A 61 0.49 6.31 -1.23
N PRO A 62 0.60 7.64 -1.11
CA PRO A 62 -0.26 8.55 -1.85
C PRO A 62 0.14 8.61 -3.33
N ASP A 63 -0.84 8.93 -4.18
CA ASP A 63 -0.60 9.30 -5.58
C ASP A 63 0.23 8.27 -6.37
N LEU A 64 -0.17 6.99 -6.29
CA LEU A 64 0.50 5.91 -7.01
C LEU A 64 0.53 6.20 -8.53
N PRO A 65 1.68 5.95 -9.20
CA PRO A 65 1.74 5.99 -10.64
C PRO A 65 0.74 5.03 -11.29
N SER A 66 0.18 5.44 -12.42
CA SER A 66 -0.93 4.72 -13.08
C SER A 66 -0.60 3.26 -13.39
N ASP A 67 0.64 2.96 -13.76
CA ASP A 67 1.10 1.61 -14.06
C ASP A 67 1.21 0.72 -12.82
N VAL A 68 1.53 1.30 -11.66
CA VAL A 68 1.49 0.58 -10.37
C VAL A 68 0.05 0.26 -9.98
N VAL A 69 -0.86 1.22 -10.19
CA VAL A 69 -2.30 1.03 -9.98
C VAL A 69 -2.83 -0.08 -10.89
N GLU A 70 -2.50 -0.04 -12.19
CA GLU A 70 -2.91 -1.06 -13.16
C GLU A 70 -2.39 -2.45 -12.79
N LEU A 71 -1.13 -2.56 -12.33
CA LEU A 71 -0.55 -3.81 -11.84
C LEU A 71 -1.39 -4.37 -10.68
N LEU A 72 -1.66 -3.57 -9.66
CA LEU A 72 -2.43 -3.98 -8.48
C LEU A 72 -3.88 -4.34 -8.84
N LEU A 73 -4.54 -3.58 -9.72
CA LEU A 73 -5.90 -3.86 -10.19
C LEU A 73 -5.97 -5.12 -11.07
N SER A 74 -4.88 -5.51 -11.73
CA SER A 74 -4.79 -6.76 -12.48
C SER A 74 -4.70 -8.01 -11.57
N GLY A 75 -4.65 -7.83 -10.25
CA GLY A 75 -4.50 -8.90 -9.28
C GLY A 75 -3.06 -9.39 -9.13
N GLN A 76 -2.09 -8.66 -9.68
CA GLN A 76 -0.66 -8.93 -9.43
C GLN A 76 -0.26 -8.37 -8.08
N SER A 77 0.67 -9.05 -7.41
CA SER A 77 1.25 -8.56 -6.17
C SER A 77 2.37 -7.55 -6.42
N LEU A 78 2.53 -6.64 -5.48
CA LEU A 78 3.59 -5.65 -5.45
C LEU A 78 4.36 -5.79 -4.13
N ARG A 79 5.69 -5.76 -4.17
CA ARG A 79 6.48 -5.79 -2.93
C ARG A 79 6.66 -4.38 -2.38
N ILE A 80 6.68 -4.25 -1.05
CA ILE A 80 7.14 -3.04 -0.37
C ILE A 80 8.41 -3.43 0.38
N LEU A 81 9.52 -2.77 0.05
CA LEU A 81 10.83 -2.96 0.65
C LEU A 81 11.13 -1.78 1.58
N ASP A 82 11.39 -2.07 2.85
CA ASP A 82 12.00 -1.12 3.75
C ASP A 82 13.52 -1.22 3.65
N GLN A 83 14.16 -0.13 3.21
CA GLN A 83 15.61 -0.13 2.98
C GLN A 83 16.42 -0.09 4.29
N SER A 84 15.82 0.36 5.39
CA SER A 84 16.52 0.56 6.66
C SER A 84 16.93 -0.76 7.32
N ASP A 85 16.10 -1.79 7.17
CA ASP A 85 16.23 -3.09 7.80
C ASP A 85 16.08 -4.27 6.82
N SER A 86 15.87 -3.97 5.52
CA SER A 86 15.63 -4.95 4.45
C SER A 86 14.35 -5.78 4.62
N THR A 87 13.39 -5.31 5.41
CA THR A 87 12.07 -5.94 5.54
C THR A 87 11.32 -5.87 4.21
N VAL A 88 10.68 -6.97 3.81
CA VAL A 88 9.87 -7.04 2.59
C VAL A 88 8.49 -7.57 2.93
N ILE A 89 7.46 -6.85 2.51
CA ILE A 89 6.07 -7.32 2.56
C ILE A 89 5.50 -7.42 1.14
N GLU A 90 4.54 -8.33 0.98
CA GLU A 90 3.80 -8.52 -0.27
C GLU A 90 2.42 -7.87 -0.13
N CYS A 91 2.13 -6.95 -1.05
CA CYS A 91 0.84 -6.29 -1.18
C CYS A 91 0.06 -6.95 -2.30
N LEU A 92 -1.14 -7.44 -1.99
CA LEU A 92 -2.09 -7.95 -2.95
C LEU A 92 -3.45 -7.33 -2.65
N ILE A 93 -4.04 -6.66 -3.63
CA ILE A 93 -5.40 -6.15 -3.49
C ILE A 93 -6.34 -7.34 -3.52
N GLY A 94 -6.97 -7.65 -2.39
CA GLY A 94 -8.01 -8.67 -2.35
C GLY A 94 -9.12 -8.26 -3.33
N HIS A 95 -9.57 -9.18 -4.18
CA HIS A 95 -10.74 -8.99 -5.07
C HIS A 95 -12.07 -8.89 -4.30
N SER A 96 -12.08 -8.23 -3.14
CA SER A 96 -13.31 -7.77 -2.53
C SER A 96 -13.82 -6.60 -3.37
N GLN A 97 -15.01 -6.80 -3.93
CA GLN A 97 -15.77 -5.80 -4.66
C GLN A 97 -15.61 -4.44 -3.99
N VAL A 98 -15.31 -3.44 -4.82
CA VAL A 98 -15.13 -2.03 -4.48
C VAL A 98 -16.29 -1.54 -3.61
N ASP A 99 -16.16 -1.69 -2.29
CA ASP A 99 -16.87 -0.82 -1.38
C ASP A 99 -16.05 0.45 -1.33
N GLN A 100 -16.56 1.46 -2.02
CA GLN A 100 -16.11 2.84 -1.87
C GLN A 100 -16.16 3.19 -0.38
N VAL A 101 -15.04 3.05 0.32
CA VAL A 101 -14.87 3.65 1.65
C VAL A 101 -14.70 5.14 1.42
N VAL A 102 -15.82 5.82 1.19
CA VAL A 102 -15.92 7.27 1.34
C VAL A 102 -15.76 7.52 2.83
N LEU A 103 -14.55 7.88 3.25
CA LEU A 103 -14.30 8.49 4.55
C LEU A 103 -15.10 9.80 4.58
N LYS A 104 -16.37 9.74 4.98
CA LYS A 104 -17.13 10.94 5.36
C LYS A 104 -16.54 11.41 6.67
N GLU A 105 -15.77 12.49 6.63
CA GLU A 105 -15.45 13.26 7.81
C GLU A 105 -16.76 13.58 8.55
N ARG A 106 -16.92 12.99 9.74
CA ARG A 106 -17.99 13.32 10.67
C ARG A 106 -17.58 14.63 11.34
N ILE A 107 -17.93 15.75 10.71
CA ILE A 107 -17.86 17.06 11.35
C ILE A 107 -19.01 17.09 12.36
N SER A 108 -18.65 17.28 13.64
CA SER A 108 -19.58 17.41 14.78
C SER A 108 -20.28 18.77 14.78
#